data_AF-A0A9E3R8V8-F1
#
_entry.id   AF-A0A9E3R8V8-F1
#
_cell.length_a   1.000
_cell.length_b   1.000
_cell.length_c   1.000
_cell.angle_alpha   90.00
_cell.angle_beta   90.00
_cell.angle_gamma   90.00
#
_symmetry.space_group_name_H-M   'P 1'
#
loop_
_entity.id
_entity.type
_entity.pdbx_description
1 polymer ?
#
loop_
_entity_poly.entity_id
_entity_poly.type
_entity_poly.pdbx_seq_one_letter_code
_entity_poly.pdbx_strand_id
1 'polypeptide(L)'
;MSADKPKPLAALEARSRHALLMVGLGFFAYAAGSLVSAAIQVRVRERLAGVELPVLGLFLNVVLTRFWILFALPAVGHAVARFLVIRPWAFALTAALTGEFFWAGIQLVMGGLEQFLGTPVAWLVRLGTFALGTFATARAVRSGLAWAQARSAEAVVKAQAKQAEYDAYLKASQALADKREASASPEAPVTQPPSPPPGASSI
;
A
#
# COMPACT_ATOMS: atom_id res chain seq x y z
N MET A 1 9.40 33.84 -18.45
CA MET A 1 9.67 32.48 -17.97
C MET A 1 10.23 32.57 -16.56
N SER A 2 9.35 32.58 -15.55
CA SER A 2 9.75 32.72 -14.15
C SER A 2 9.70 31.34 -13.52
N ALA A 3 10.87 30.81 -13.16
CA ALA A 3 11.02 29.52 -12.50
C ALA A 3 10.28 29.55 -11.15
N ASP A 4 9.23 28.75 -11.05
CA ASP A 4 8.42 28.57 -9.86
C ASP A 4 9.27 27.87 -8.79
N LYS A 5 9.80 28.63 -7.82
CA LYS A 5 10.58 28.08 -6.70
C LYS A 5 9.62 27.26 -5.83
N PRO A 6 9.91 25.97 -5.54
CA PRO A 6 9.04 25.15 -4.72
C PRO A 6 8.94 25.77 -3.32
N LYS A 7 7.75 26.24 -2.95
CA LYS A 7 7.50 26.85 -1.63
C LYS A 7 7.86 25.85 -0.52
N PRO A 8 8.72 26.22 0.45
CA PRO A 8 9.13 25.33 1.54
C PRO A 8 7.95 24.84 2.39
N LEU A 9 6.85 25.60 2.41
CA LEU A 9 5.61 25.26 3.10
C LEU A 9 4.91 24.04 2.49
N ALA A 10 4.91 23.87 1.16
CA ALA A 10 4.29 22.72 0.51
C ALA A 10 5.06 21.41 0.79
N ALA A 11 6.40 21.51 0.88
CA ALA A 11 7.25 20.38 1.27
C ALA A 11 7.04 20.01 2.75
N LEU A 12 6.83 20.99 3.62
CA LEU A 12 6.52 20.78 5.04
C LEU A 12 5.15 20.13 5.23
N GLU A 13 4.14 20.57 4.50
CA GLU A 13 2.78 20.02 4.57
C GLU A 13 2.70 18.58 4.05
N ALA A 14 3.39 18.28 2.94
CA ALA A 14 3.50 16.91 2.46
C ALA A 14 4.18 15.99 3.48
N ARG A 15 5.20 16.51 4.17
CA ARG A 15 5.97 15.75 5.18
C ARG A 15 5.20 15.55 6.47
N SER A 16 4.41 16.54 6.91
CA SER A 16 3.54 16.43 8.08
C SER A 16 2.40 15.45 7.85
N ARG A 17 1.73 15.50 6.69
CA ARG A 17 0.70 14.51 6.30
C ARG A 17 1.27 13.09 6.29
N HIS A 18 2.47 12.92 5.74
CA HIS A 18 3.13 11.62 5.70
C HIS A 18 3.49 11.13 7.11
N ALA A 19 3.99 12.01 7.99
CA ALA A 19 4.27 11.67 9.39
C ALA A 19 2.98 11.32 10.15
N LEU A 20 1.90 12.08 9.97
CA LEU A 20 0.61 11.84 10.62
C LEU A 20 0.00 10.50 10.18
N LEU A 21 0.16 10.15 8.90
CA LEU A 21 -0.21 8.82 8.38
C LEU A 21 0.63 7.71 9.03
N MET A 22 1.95 7.88 9.17
CA MET A 22 2.79 6.88 9.84
C MET A 22 2.42 6.70 11.32
N VAL A 23 2.15 7.82 12.02
CA VAL A 23 1.75 7.82 13.42
C VAL A 23 0.38 7.17 13.59
N GLY A 24 -0.61 7.60 12.80
CA GLY A 24 -1.97 7.09 12.85
C GLY A 24 -2.05 5.61 12.48
N LEU A 25 -1.22 5.15 11.55
CA LEU A 25 -1.15 3.74 11.17
C LEU A 25 -0.50 2.88 12.26
N GLY A 26 0.52 3.40 12.95
CA GLY A 26 1.08 2.76 14.14
C GLY A 26 0.04 2.62 15.26
N PHE A 27 -0.73 3.68 15.52
CA PHE A 27 -1.85 3.64 16.46
C PHE A 27 -2.95 2.65 16.05
N PHE A 28 -3.33 2.64 14.77
CA PHE A 28 -4.32 1.69 14.26
C PHE A 28 -3.86 0.25 14.40
N ALA A 29 -2.59 -0.04 14.08
CA ALA A 29 -2.00 -1.36 14.28
C ALA A 29 -1.99 -1.78 15.76
N TYR A 30 -1.70 -0.83 16.66
CA TYR A 30 -1.81 -1.05 18.10
C TYR A 30 -3.26 -1.38 18.53
N ALA A 31 -4.23 -0.56 18.13
CA ALA A 31 -5.64 -0.74 18.49
C ALA A 31 -6.22 -2.04 17.92
N ALA A 32 -5.95 -2.35 16.65
CA ALA A 32 -6.38 -3.61 16.03
C ALA A 32 -5.70 -4.82 16.69
N GLY A 33 -4.40 -4.71 16.97
CA GLY A 33 -3.63 -5.77 17.61
C GLY A 33 -4.05 -6.04 19.06
N SER A 34 -4.41 -5.00 19.82
CA SER A 34 -4.88 -5.13 21.20
C SER A 34 -6.26 -5.79 21.26
N LEU A 35 -7.17 -5.46 20.34
CA LEU A 35 -8.49 -6.08 20.25
C LEU A 35 -8.40 -7.58 19.95
N VAL A 36 -7.57 -7.94 18.97
CA VAL A 36 -7.35 -9.35 18.57
C VAL A 36 -6.66 -10.11 19.69
N SER A 37 -5.66 -9.51 20.35
CA SER A 37 -4.99 -10.13 21.51
C SER A 37 -5.96 -10.40 22.66
N ALA A 38 -6.82 -9.44 23.00
CA ALA A 38 -7.83 -9.62 24.04
C ALA A 38 -8.81 -10.76 23.70
N ALA A 39 -9.26 -10.85 22.44
CA ALA A 39 -10.13 -11.93 21.99
C ALA A 39 -9.44 -13.31 22.06
N ILE A 40 -8.16 -13.38 21.70
CA ILE A 40 -7.36 -14.61 21.81
C ILE A 40 -7.16 -15.01 23.27
N GLN A 41 -6.87 -14.06 24.18
CA GLN A 41 -6.68 -14.35 25.61
C GLN A 41 -7.89 -15.03 26.23
N VAL A 42 -9.10 -14.60 25.90
CA VAL A 42 -10.34 -15.22 26.39
C VAL A 42 -10.41 -16.69 25.97
N ARG A 43 -10.18 -16.98 24.69
CA ARG A 43 -10.27 -18.35 24.16
C ARG A 43 -9.13 -19.26 24.60
N VAL A 44 -7.94 -18.70 24.77
CA VAL A 44 -6.75 -19.43 25.20
C VAL A 44 -6.85 -19.82 26.67
N ARG A 45 -7.34 -18.93 27.54
CA ARG A 45 -7.55 -19.24 28.97
C ARG A 45 -8.54 -20.38 29.17
N GLU A 46 -9.62 -20.41 28.40
CA GLU A 46 -10.60 -21.51 28.43
C GLU A 46 -9.98 -22.86 28.00
N ARG A 47 -9.03 -22.84 27.08
CA ARG A 47 -8.39 -24.06 26.52
C ARG A 47 -7.19 -24.55 27.34
N LEU A 48 -6.49 -23.65 28.04
CA LEU A 48 -5.29 -23.97 28.81
C LEU A 48 -5.53 -24.17 30.31
N ALA A 49 -6.77 -24.11 30.79
CA ALA A 49 -7.11 -24.28 32.21
C ALA A 49 -6.67 -25.63 32.83
N GLY A 50 -6.11 -26.57 32.05
CA GLY A 50 -5.59 -27.86 32.53
C GLY A 50 -4.12 -28.17 32.20
N VAL A 51 -3.33 -27.23 31.65
CA VAL A 51 -1.93 -27.50 31.27
C VAL A 51 -0.98 -26.55 31.99
N GLU A 52 -0.38 -27.00 33.09
CA GLU A 52 0.64 -26.27 33.85
C GLU A 52 2.02 -26.42 33.21
N LEU A 53 2.24 -25.73 32.09
CA LEU A 53 3.58 -25.56 31.50
C LEU A 53 4.06 -24.12 31.73
N PRO A 54 4.88 -23.85 32.76
CA PRO A 54 5.26 -22.49 33.16
C PRO A 54 6.02 -21.74 32.06
N VAL A 55 6.83 -22.44 31.25
CA VAL A 55 7.56 -21.85 30.12
C VAL A 55 6.62 -21.48 28.97
N LEU A 56 5.63 -22.34 28.68
CA LEU A 56 4.64 -22.08 27.64
C LEU A 56 3.76 -20.90 28.03
N GLY A 57 3.35 -20.81 29.31
CA GLY A 57 2.60 -19.68 29.84
C GLY A 57 3.34 -18.36 29.71
N LEU A 58 4.65 -18.34 29.99
CA LEU A 58 5.49 -17.15 29.80
C LEU A 58 5.56 -16.73 28.32
N PHE A 59 5.87 -17.68 27.42
CA PHE A 59 5.96 -17.39 25.99
C PHE A 59 4.63 -16.89 25.43
N LEU A 60 3.52 -17.53 25.81
CA LEU A 60 2.18 -17.15 25.38
C LEU A 60 1.80 -15.77 25.92
N ASN A 61 2.12 -15.47 27.18
CA ASN A 61 1.91 -14.14 27.75
C ASN A 61 2.68 -13.07 26.96
N VAL A 62 3.96 -13.31 26.67
CA VAL A 62 4.78 -12.37 25.88
C VAL A 62 4.21 -12.18 24.48
N VAL A 63 3.88 -13.27 23.77
CA VAL A 63 3.34 -13.22 22.41
C VAL A 63 1.98 -12.54 22.38
N LEU A 64 1.09 -12.81 23.33
CA LEU A 64 -0.24 -12.18 23.36
C LEU A 64 -0.12 -10.70 23.73
N THR A 65 0.65 -10.35 24.76
CA THR A 65 0.84 -8.96 25.17
C THR A 65 1.55 -8.12 24.08
N ARG A 66 2.47 -8.74 23.34
CA ARG A 66 3.23 -8.12 22.24
C ARG A 66 2.70 -8.52 20.85
N PHE A 67 1.47 -9.02 20.77
CA PHE A 67 0.90 -9.49 19.51
C PHE A 67 0.82 -8.38 18.46
N TRP A 68 0.49 -7.16 18.91
CA TRP A 68 0.36 -6.01 18.04
C TRP A 68 1.68 -5.69 17.31
N ILE A 69 2.82 -5.70 18.01
CA ILE A 69 4.13 -5.36 17.41
C ILE A 69 4.70 -6.52 16.60
N LEU A 70 4.37 -7.76 16.96
CA LEU A 70 4.88 -8.97 16.30
C LEU A 70 4.09 -9.37 15.06
N PHE A 71 2.77 -9.11 15.02
CA PHE A 71 1.89 -9.60 13.95
C PHE A 71 1.06 -8.49 13.31
N ALA A 72 0.39 -7.65 14.09
CA ALA A 72 -0.48 -6.61 13.52
C ALA A 72 0.33 -5.57 12.75
N LEU A 73 1.44 -5.09 13.32
CA LEU A 73 2.26 -4.04 12.73
C LEU A 73 3.00 -4.50 11.47
N PRO A 74 3.59 -5.72 11.41
CA PRO A 74 4.09 -6.27 10.15
C PRO A 74 3.00 -6.50 9.10
N ALA A 75 1.82 -6.99 9.49
CA ALA A 75 0.71 -7.22 8.54
C ALA A 75 0.22 -5.91 7.92
N VAL A 76 0.00 -4.89 8.75
CA VAL A 76 -0.39 -3.55 8.31
C VAL A 76 0.73 -2.92 7.47
N GLY A 77 1.98 -3.03 7.90
CA GLY A 77 3.14 -2.56 7.14
C GLY A 77 3.24 -3.21 5.76
N HIS A 78 2.99 -4.53 5.66
CA HIS A 78 2.96 -5.23 4.38
C HIS A 78 1.82 -4.73 3.48
N ALA A 79 0.61 -4.55 4.02
CA ALA A 79 -0.53 -4.08 3.25
C ALA A 79 -0.29 -2.67 2.70
N VAL A 80 0.20 -1.74 3.53
CA VAL A 80 0.40 -0.34 3.15
C VAL A 80 1.58 -0.17 2.19
N ALA A 81 2.62 -0.97 2.32
CA ALA A 81 3.75 -1.00 1.39
C ALA A 81 3.36 -1.34 -0.06
N ARG A 82 2.17 -1.92 -0.29
CA ARG A 82 1.66 -2.19 -1.63
C ARG A 82 1.10 -0.95 -2.32
N PHE A 83 0.72 0.07 -1.54
CA PHE A 83 0.04 1.26 -2.05
C PHE A 83 0.89 2.53 -1.96
N LEU A 84 1.87 2.58 -1.05
CA LEU A 84 2.69 3.75 -0.80
C LEU A 84 4.19 3.43 -0.90
N VAL A 85 4.94 4.31 -1.56
CA VAL A 85 6.41 4.25 -1.59
C VAL A 85 6.94 4.84 -0.28
N ILE A 86 7.20 3.98 0.70
CA ILE A 86 7.64 4.39 2.03
C ILE A 86 9.04 3.82 2.33
N ARG A 87 9.88 4.58 3.05
CA ARG A 87 11.15 4.05 3.58
C ARG A 87 10.86 3.01 4.68
N PRO A 88 11.25 1.73 4.50
CA PRO A 88 10.83 0.64 5.40
C PRO A 88 11.24 0.84 6.85
N TRP A 89 12.48 1.29 7.08
CA TRP A 89 13.02 1.50 8.42
C TRP A 89 12.43 2.73 9.10
N ALA A 90 12.24 3.83 8.37
CA ALA A 90 11.59 5.01 8.91
C ALA A 90 10.15 4.69 9.33
N PHE A 91 9.41 3.98 8.48
CA PHE A 91 8.05 3.54 8.80
C PHE A 91 8.03 2.63 10.03
N ALA A 92 8.83 1.56 10.02
CA ALA A 92 8.85 0.57 11.09
C ALA A 92 9.23 1.20 12.44
N LEU A 93 10.26 2.05 12.48
CA LEU A 93 10.66 2.76 13.69
C LEU A 93 9.58 3.73 14.17
N THR A 94 9.02 4.55 13.29
CA THR A 94 8.02 5.54 13.70
C THR A 94 6.76 4.86 14.22
N ALA A 95 6.27 3.83 13.52
CA ALA A 95 5.09 3.08 13.93
C ALA A 95 5.32 2.25 15.21
N ALA A 96 6.51 1.66 15.38
CA ALA A 96 6.84 0.93 16.59
C ALA A 96 6.98 1.88 17.79
N LEU A 97 7.65 3.02 17.63
CA LEU A 97 7.81 4.02 18.68
C LEU A 97 6.47 4.63 19.10
N THR A 98 5.58 4.95 18.17
CA THR A 98 4.28 5.53 18.50
C THR A 98 3.38 4.53 19.24
N GLY A 99 3.36 3.27 18.79
CA GLY A 99 2.62 2.22 19.49
C GLY A 99 3.20 1.91 20.87
N GLU A 100 4.54 1.88 21.00
CA GLU A 100 5.20 1.64 22.28
C GLU A 100 4.98 2.80 23.26
N PHE A 101 4.98 4.04 22.78
CA PHE A 101 4.65 5.22 23.57
C PHE A 101 3.22 5.16 24.11
N PHE A 102 2.26 4.76 23.27
CA PHE A 102 0.86 4.63 23.67
C PHE A 102 0.66 3.51 24.71
N TRP A 103 1.28 2.35 24.46
CA TRP A 103 1.27 1.23 25.41
C TRP A 103 1.91 1.62 26.76
N ALA A 104 3.07 2.28 26.71
CA ALA A 104 3.75 2.79 27.90
C ALA A 104 2.87 3.77 28.69
N GLY A 105 2.18 4.68 28.00
CA GLY A 105 1.25 5.62 28.62
C GLY A 105 0.08 4.90 29.31
N ILE A 106 -0.52 3.91 28.67
CA ILE A 106 -1.60 3.11 29.27
C ILE A 106 -1.10 2.34 30.50
N GLN A 107 0.07 1.71 30.42
CA GLN A 107 0.64 0.97 31.54
C GLN A 107 0.99 1.89 32.71
N LEU A 108 1.48 3.10 32.43
CA LEU A 108 1.74 4.10 33.45
C LEU A 108 0.45 4.54 34.15
N VAL A 109 -0.64 4.72 33.41
CA VAL A 109 -1.94 5.12 33.96
C VAL A 109 -2.59 3.98 34.75
N MET A 110 -2.53 2.73 34.26
CA MET A 110 -3.19 1.60 34.92
C MET A 110 -2.39 0.98 36.07
N GLY A 111 -1.05 0.95 35.95
CA GLY A 111 -0.16 0.24 36.88
C GLY A 111 0.86 1.12 37.60
N GLY A 112 0.88 2.43 37.32
CA GLY A 112 1.84 3.36 37.91
C GLY A 112 3.29 3.12 37.48
N LEU A 113 4.21 3.79 38.17
CA LEU A 113 5.64 3.76 37.86
C LEU A 113 6.30 2.41 38.20
N GLU A 114 5.80 1.69 39.19
CA GLU A 114 6.33 0.36 39.58
C GLU A 114 6.13 -0.67 38.47
N GLN A 115 4.95 -0.67 37.84
CA GLN A 115 4.66 -1.60 36.74
C GLN A 115 5.41 -1.22 35.45
N PHE A 116 5.76 0.06 35.30
CA PHE A 116 6.59 0.54 34.20
C PHE A 116 8.07 0.15 34.35
N LEU A 117 8.61 0.23 35.58
CA LEU A 117 9.99 -0.13 35.88
C LEU A 117 10.20 -1.65 35.86
N GLY A 118 9.22 -2.43 36.32
CA GLY A 118 9.18 -3.88 36.18
C GLY A 118 10.45 -4.60 36.65
N THR A 119 10.62 -5.85 36.23
CA THR A 119 11.88 -6.60 36.43
C THR A 119 12.84 -6.39 35.26
N PRO A 120 14.17 -6.46 35.48
CA PRO A 120 15.16 -6.32 34.40
C PRO A 120 14.98 -7.37 33.29
N VAL A 121 14.50 -8.56 33.64
CA VAL A 121 14.14 -9.60 32.66
C VAL A 121 12.99 -9.16 31.77
N ALA A 122 11.95 -8.52 32.34
CA ALA A 122 10.84 -8.00 31.55
C ALA A 122 11.30 -6.90 30.57
N TRP A 123 12.28 -6.08 30.97
CA TRP A 123 12.91 -5.09 30.10
C TRP A 123 13.69 -5.71 28.94
N LEU A 124 14.45 -6.78 29.18
CA LEU A 124 15.15 -7.50 28.12
C LEU A 124 14.19 -8.12 27.13
N VAL A 125 13.12 -8.77 27.61
CA VAL A 125 12.06 -9.34 26.76
C VAL A 125 11.37 -8.24 25.97
N ARG A 126 11.12 -7.08 26.58
CA ARG A 126 10.52 -5.91 25.93
C ARG A 126 11.40 -5.37 24.80
N LEU A 127 12.69 -5.15 25.06
CA LEU A 127 13.63 -4.69 24.04
C LEU A 127 13.80 -5.72 22.93
N GLY A 128 13.88 -7.01 23.29
CA GLY A 128 13.97 -8.11 22.33
C GLY A 128 12.74 -8.17 21.41
N THR A 129 11.54 -8.19 21.98
CA THR A 129 10.29 -8.22 21.19
C THR A 129 10.08 -6.94 20.38
N PHE A 130 10.50 -5.79 20.90
CA PHE A 130 10.47 -4.52 20.15
C PHE A 130 11.41 -4.56 18.93
N ALA A 131 12.66 -4.99 19.12
CA ALA A 131 13.62 -5.11 18.04
C ALA A 131 13.16 -6.13 16.99
N LEU A 132 12.65 -7.28 17.45
CA LEU A 132 12.17 -8.35 16.58
C LEU A 132 10.93 -7.92 15.78
N GLY A 133 9.97 -7.27 16.44
CA GLY A 133 8.77 -6.72 15.79
C GLY A 133 9.11 -5.63 14.78
N THR A 134 9.97 -4.68 15.15
CA THR A 134 10.44 -3.61 14.24
C THR A 134 11.16 -4.19 13.03
N PHE A 135 12.02 -5.19 13.22
CA PHE A 135 12.71 -5.88 12.13
C PHE A 135 11.74 -6.65 11.24
N ALA A 136 10.78 -7.37 11.82
CA ALA A 136 9.73 -8.08 11.09
C ALA A 136 8.89 -7.12 10.25
N THR A 137 8.51 -5.96 10.80
CA THR A 137 7.81 -4.90 10.06
C THR A 137 8.67 -4.35 8.92
N ALA A 138 9.93 -4.02 9.18
CA ALA A 138 10.82 -3.51 8.14
C ALA A 138 10.97 -4.51 6.98
N ARG A 139 11.06 -5.81 7.29
CA ARG A 139 11.09 -6.89 6.30
C ARG A 139 9.76 -7.03 5.54
N ALA A 140 8.63 -6.93 6.24
CA ALA A 140 7.29 -7.03 5.66
C ALA A 140 6.97 -5.86 4.72
N VAL A 141 7.44 -4.64 5.05
CA VAL A 141 7.34 -3.47 4.17
C VAL A 141 8.23 -3.63 2.94
N ARG A 142 9.47 -4.13 3.11
CA ARG A 142 10.34 -4.42 1.96
C ARG A 142 9.73 -5.45 1.02
N SER A 143 9.12 -6.51 1.54
CA SER A 143 8.46 -7.52 0.69
C SER A 143 7.23 -6.97 -0.02
N GLY A 144 6.44 -6.10 0.64
CA GLY A 144 5.30 -5.43 0.01
C GLY A 144 5.71 -4.49 -1.13
N LEU A 145 6.80 -3.74 -0.95
CA LEU A 145 7.37 -2.88 -1.99
C LEU A 145 7.90 -3.69 -3.18
N ALA A 146 8.59 -4.81 -2.94
CA ALA A 146 9.08 -5.68 -4.00
C ALA A 146 7.92 -6.22 -4.85
N TRP A 147 6.78 -6.54 -4.21
CA TRP A 147 5.58 -6.99 -4.90
C TRP A 147 4.93 -5.89 -5.75
N ALA A 148 4.89 -4.65 -5.23
CA ALA A 148 4.39 -3.49 -5.99
C ALA A 148 5.28 -3.18 -7.21
N GLN A 149 6.60 -3.28 -7.04
CA GLN A 149 7.56 -3.09 -8.12
C GLN A 149 7.40 -4.15 -9.22
N ALA A 150 7.26 -5.43 -8.85
CA ALA A 150 7.00 -6.51 -9.81
C ALA A 150 5.75 -6.25 -10.65
N ARG A 151 4.65 -5.80 -10.03
CA ARG A 151 3.42 -5.46 -10.77
C ARG A 151 3.56 -4.22 -11.66
N SER A 152 4.32 -3.21 -11.25
CA SER A 152 4.57 -2.04 -12.11
C SER A 152 5.39 -2.43 -13.34
N ALA A 153 6.35 -3.34 -13.21
CA ALA A 153 7.13 -3.85 -14.33
C ALA A 153 6.24 -4.63 -15.32
N GLU A 154 5.37 -5.51 -14.80
CA GLU A 154 4.39 -6.23 -15.65
C GLU A 154 3.41 -5.29 -16.35
N ALA A 155 2.98 -4.21 -15.69
CA ALA A 155 2.10 -3.21 -16.29
C ALA A 155 2.80 -2.43 -17.41
N VAL A 156 4.08 -2.08 -17.25
CA VAL A 156 4.88 -1.42 -18.29
C VAL A 156 5.08 -2.37 -19.49
N VAL A 157 5.39 -3.64 -19.25
CA VAL A 157 5.53 -4.64 -20.33
C VAL A 157 4.22 -4.81 -21.10
N LYS A 158 3.08 -4.86 -20.40
CA LYS A 158 1.75 -4.93 -21.05
C LYS A 158 1.40 -3.65 -21.81
N ALA A 159 1.79 -2.48 -21.30
CA ALA A 159 1.58 -1.21 -21.99
C ALA A 159 2.43 -1.11 -23.26
N GLN A 160 3.70 -1.54 -23.20
CA GLN A 160 4.58 -1.60 -24.37
C GLN A 160 4.08 -2.60 -25.42
N ALA A 161 3.58 -3.77 -25.00
CA ALA A 161 2.97 -4.74 -25.90
C ALA A 161 1.75 -4.17 -26.63
N LYS A 162 0.84 -3.48 -25.91
CA LYS A 162 -0.33 -2.82 -26.51
C LYS A 162 0.05 -1.67 -27.45
N GLN A 163 1.13 -0.94 -27.14
CA GLN A 163 1.63 0.12 -28.01
C GLN A 163 2.21 -0.46 -29.31
N ALA A 164 2.98 -1.55 -29.22
CA ALA A 164 3.50 -2.26 -30.39
C ALA A 164 2.38 -2.84 -31.28
N GLU A 165 1.32 -3.36 -30.68
CA GLU A 165 0.12 -3.79 -31.42
C GLU A 165 -0.55 -2.61 -32.13
N TYR A 166 -0.75 -1.48 -31.43
CA TYR A 166 -1.36 -0.27 -32.02
C TYR A 166 -0.54 0.28 -33.19
N ASP A 167 0.79 0.33 -33.05
CA ASP A 167 1.69 0.77 -34.12
C ASP A 167 1.65 -0.19 -35.34
N ALA A 168 1.47 -1.49 -35.11
CA ALA A 168 1.29 -2.47 -36.18
C ALA A 168 -0.06 -2.27 -36.90
N TYR A 169 -1.14 -1.96 -36.17
CA TYR A 169 -2.43 -1.63 -36.77
C TYR A 169 -2.37 -0.33 -37.57
N LEU A 170 -1.66 0.70 -37.10
CA LEU A 170 -1.47 1.95 -37.83
C LEU A 170 -0.69 1.74 -39.13
N LYS A 171 0.37 0.92 -39.12
CA LYS A 171 1.11 0.57 -40.35
C LYS A 171 0.27 -0.25 -41.32
N ALA A 172 -0.52 -1.19 -40.81
CA ALA A 172 -1.41 -2.00 -41.64
C ALA A 172 -2.55 -1.17 -42.26
N SER A 173 -3.10 -0.20 -41.52
CA SER A 173 -4.14 0.69 -42.02
C SER A 173 -3.60 1.68 -43.06
N GLN A 174 -2.39 2.23 -42.86
CA GLN A 174 -1.69 3.05 -43.84
C GLN A 174 -1.39 2.25 -45.12
N ALA A 175 -0.85 1.03 -45.01
CA ALA A 175 -0.59 0.20 -46.18
C ALA A 175 -1.86 -0.19 -46.96
N LEU A 176 -3.02 -0.28 -46.30
CA LEU A 176 -4.30 -0.49 -46.96
C LEU A 176 -4.85 0.78 -47.59
N ALA A 177 -4.62 1.95 -46.99
CA ALA A 177 -4.96 3.25 -47.57
C ALA A 177 -4.11 3.51 -48.82
N ASP A 178 -2.79 3.31 -48.75
CA ASP A 178 -1.85 3.45 -49.87
C ASP A 178 -2.23 2.52 -51.03
N LYS A 179 -2.66 1.28 -50.74
CA LYS A 179 -3.17 0.35 -51.76
C LYS A 179 -4.47 0.83 -52.40
N ARG A 180 -5.37 1.46 -51.65
CA ARG A 180 -6.61 2.04 -52.18
C ARG A 180 -6.32 3.26 -53.04
N GLU A 181 -5.40 4.12 -52.63
CA GLU A 181 -4.96 5.29 -53.39
C GLU A 181 -4.22 4.89 -54.67
N ALA A 182 -3.33 3.88 -54.60
CA ALA A 182 -2.67 3.31 -55.78
C ALA A 182 -3.64 2.59 -56.74
N SER A 183 -4.81 2.15 -56.24
CA SER A 183 -5.88 1.58 -57.06
C SER A 183 -6.89 2.65 -57.54
N ALA A 184 -6.79 3.90 -57.08
CA ALA A 184 -7.75 4.98 -57.33
C ALA A 184 -7.29 6.02 -58.37
N SER A 185 -6.30 5.71 -59.22
CA SER A 185 -6.07 6.44 -60.48
C SER A 185 -5.52 5.48 -61.53
N PRO A 186 -6.20 5.35 -62.69
CA PRO A 186 -6.54 6.48 -63.56
C PRO A 186 -8.06 6.75 -63.75
N GLU A 187 -8.34 8.01 -64.06
CA GLU A 187 -9.62 8.70 -64.23
C GLU A 187 -10.48 8.25 -65.45
N ALA A 188 -11.81 8.23 -65.28
CA ALA A 188 -12.81 8.38 -66.35
C ALA A 188 -14.12 8.97 -65.77
N PRO A 189 -14.92 9.70 -66.58
CA PRO A 189 -15.46 11.01 -66.21
C PRO A 189 -16.80 11.02 -65.47
N VAL A 190 -17.01 12.11 -64.74
CA VAL A 190 -18.25 12.52 -64.05
C VAL A 190 -19.46 12.41 -64.98
N THR A 191 -20.44 11.57 -64.64
CA THR A 191 -21.79 11.65 -65.20
C THR A 191 -22.68 12.34 -64.17
N GLN A 192 -22.96 13.63 -64.39
CA GLN A 192 -23.96 14.36 -63.61
C GLN A 192 -25.35 13.72 -63.84
N PRO A 193 -26.17 13.52 -62.78
CA PRO A 193 -27.58 13.22 -62.97
C PRO A 193 -28.30 14.44 -63.56
N PRO A 194 -29.25 14.25 -64.50
CA PRO A 194 -29.92 15.37 -65.16
C PRO A 194 -30.79 16.16 -64.17
N SER A 195 -30.62 17.49 -64.18
CA SER A 195 -31.49 18.45 -63.50
C SER A 195 -32.92 18.35 -64.03
N PRO A 196 -33.97 18.43 -63.17
CA PRO A 196 -35.35 18.40 -63.63
C PRO A 196 -35.73 19.71 -64.36
N PRO A 197 -36.54 19.64 -65.44
CA PRO A 197 -36.91 20.81 -66.22
C PRO A 197 -37.85 21.77 -65.47
N PRO A 198 -37.76 23.08 -65.75
CA PRO A 198 -38.64 24.09 -65.15
C PRO A 198 -40.01 24.08 -65.82
N GLY A 199 -41.06 23.84 -65.04
CA GLY A 199 -42.44 24.19 -65.36
C GLY A 199 -43.19 23.28 -66.34
N ALA A 200 -44.05 22.42 -65.79
CA ALA A 200 -45.27 21.99 -66.47
C ALA A 200 -46.42 22.04 -65.46
N SER A 201 -47.32 22.98 -65.71
CA SER A 201 -48.60 23.22 -65.04
C SER A 201 -49.55 22.02 -65.10
N SER A 202 -50.28 21.76 -64.00
CA SER A 202 -51.73 21.46 -63.99
C SER A 202 -52.17 21.01 -62.58
N ILE A 203 -52.93 21.85 -61.87
CA ILE A 203 -54.37 21.72 -61.55
C ILE A 203 -54.84 23.11 -61.09
#